data_AF-A0A9P9FU10-F1
#
_entry.id   AF-A0A9P9FU10-F1
#
_cell.length_a   1.000
_cell.length_b   1.000
_cell.length_c   1.000
_cell.angle_alpha   90.00
_cell.angle_beta   90.00
_cell.angle_gamma   90.00
#
_symmetry.space_group_name_H-M   'P 1'
#
loop_
_entity.id
_entity.type
_entity.pdbx_description
1 polymer ?
#
loop_
_entity_poly.entity_id
_entity_poly.type
_entity_poly.pdbx_seq_one_letter_code
_entity_poly.pdbx_strand_id
1 'polypeptide(L)'
;LGRDTSIARGVFLEMFFTAQLVFVVLMLAAEKSRDTFLASIGIGLALFVALIPGVFVTSGSLNPARSFGCAVAGTSFPRYHWIYWVGPALGALLA
;
A
#
# COMPACT_ATOMS: atom_id res chain seq x y z
N LEU A 1 5.53 -0.90 12.93
CA LEU A 1 6.74 -1.49 12.30
C LEU A 1 7.02 -2.83 12.95
N GLY A 2 7.32 -3.85 12.17
CA GLY A 2 7.77 -5.16 12.66
C GLY A 2 9.08 -5.01 13.44
N ARG A 3 9.32 -5.91 14.41
CA ARG A 3 10.46 -5.82 15.33
C ARG A 3 11.83 -5.70 14.63
N ASP A 4 11.99 -6.30 13.45
CA ASP A 4 13.25 -6.31 12.68
C ASP A 4 13.26 -5.38 11.45
N THR A 5 12.26 -4.50 11.32
CA THR A 5 12.13 -3.60 10.18
C THR A 5 12.73 -2.24 10.51
N SER A 6 13.72 -1.78 9.75
CA SER A 6 14.22 -0.41 9.84
C SER A 6 13.28 0.57 9.13
N ILE A 7 13.31 1.85 9.50
CA ILE A 7 12.48 2.89 8.86
C ILE A 7 12.69 2.91 7.35
N ALA A 8 13.95 2.83 6.89
CA ALA A 8 14.27 2.81 5.47
C ALA A 8 13.65 1.59 4.76
N ARG A 9 13.78 0.38 5.34
CA ARG A 9 13.13 -0.83 4.81
C ARG A 9 11.62 -0.67 4.74
N GLY A 10 11.00 -0.07 5.77
CA GLY A 10 9.57 0.21 5.79
C GLY A 10 9.11 1.12 4.65
N VAL A 11 9.85 2.21 4.37
CA VAL A 11 9.54 3.13 3.27
C VAL A 11 9.61 2.43 1.92
N PHE A 12 10.69 1.69 1.63
CA PHE A 12 10.84 1.00 0.35
C PHE A 12 9.81 -0.12 0.17
N LEU A 13 9.46 -0.85 1.22
CA LEU A 13 8.44 -1.90 1.14
C LEU A 13 7.05 -1.31 0.89
N GLU A 14 6.67 -0.23 1.59
CA GLU A 14 5.43 0.50 1.32
C GLU A 14 5.40 1.06 -0.11
N MET A 15 6.54 1.54 -0.62
CA MET A 15 6.67 2.00 -2.01
C MET A 15 6.41 0.88 -3.02
N PHE A 16 7.09 -0.27 -2.92
CA PHE A 16 6.90 -1.36 -3.88
C PHE A 16 5.52 -2.01 -3.80
N PHE A 17 4.97 -2.18 -2.59
CA PHE A 17 3.62 -2.71 -2.44
C PHE A 17 2.55 -1.77 -3.01
N THR A 18 2.71 -0.46 -2.80
CA THR A 18 1.81 0.53 -3.38
C THR A 18 1.98 0.61 -4.91
N ALA A 19 3.22 0.55 -5.42
CA ALA A 19 3.48 0.56 -6.86
C ALA A 19 2.81 -0.63 -7.55
N GLN A 20 2.94 -1.83 -6.98
CA GLN A 20 2.25 -3.02 -7.48
C GLN A 20 0.72 -2.82 -7.52
N LEU A 21 0.13 -2.27 -6.46
CA LEU A 21 -1.31 -2.02 -6.39
C LEU A 21 -1.76 -0.99 -7.44
N VAL A 22 -1.07 0.15 -7.52
CA VAL A 22 -1.40 1.22 -8.47
C VAL A 22 -1.21 0.75 -9.90
N PHE A 23 -0.15 0.00 -10.20
CA PHE A 23 0.08 -0.57 -11.53
C PHE A 23 -1.07 -1.48 -11.97
N VAL A 24 -1.55 -2.35 -11.07
CA VAL A 24 -2.71 -3.21 -11.35
C VAL A 24 -3.98 -2.40 -11.59
N VAL A 25 -4.19 -1.32 -10.82
CA VAL A 25 -5.32 -0.40 -11.03
C VAL A 25 -5.23 0.27 -12.41
N LEU A 26 -4.05 0.76 -12.80
CA LEU A 26 -3.85 1.39 -14.11
C LEU A 26 -4.12 0.41 -15.25
N MET A 27 -3.58 -0.81 -15.16
CA MET A 27 -3.72 -1.82 -16.23
C MET A 27 -5.12 -2.44 -16.33
N LEU A 28 -5.83 -2.60 -15.22
CA LEU A 28 -7.14 -3.26 -15.24
C LEU A 28 -8.33 -2.29 -15.26
N ALA A 29 -8.21 -1.13 -14.61
CA ALA A 29 -9.31 -0.19 -14.46
C ALA A 29 -9.17 1.08 -15.32
N ALA A 30 -7.95 1.61 -15.49
CA ALA A 30 -7.77 2.81 -16.31
C ALA A 30 -7.74 2.47 -17.81
N GLU A 31 -7.09 1.37 -18.18
CA GLU A 31 -7.09 0.86 -19.55
C GLU A 31 -8.44 0.19 -19.89
N LYS A 32 -9.04 0.61 -21.01
CA LYS A 32 -10.35 0.10 -21.43
C LYS A 32 -10.17 -1.14 -22.27
N SER A 33 -10.37 -2.30 -21.65
CA SER A 33 -10.30 -3.60 -22.31
C SER A 33 -11.61 -4.35 -22.14
N ARG A 34 -11.76 -5.49 -22.83
CA ARG A 34 -12.90 -6.39 -22.62
C ARG A 34 -12.97 -6.94 -21.19
N ASP A 35 -11.85 -6.92 -20.48
CA ASP A 35 -11.71 -7.52 -19.15
C ASP A 35 -11.85 -6.50 -18.01
N THR A 36 -12.13 -5.22 -18.30
CA THR A 36 -12.30 -4.17 -17.27
C THR A 36 -13.40 -4.52 -16.25
N PHE A 37 -14.37 -5.38 -16.58
CA PHE A 37 -15.37 -5.86 -15.62
C PHE A 37 -14.77 -6.74 -14.49
N LEU A 38 -13.62 -7.38 -14.73
CA LEU A 38 -12.88 -8.18 -13.74
C LEU A 38 -11.90 -7.35 -12.91
N ALA A 39 -11.77 -6.04 -13.19
CA ALA A 39 -10.78 -5.19 -12.54
C ALA A 39 -10.89 -5.19 -11.02
N SER A 40 -12.11 -5.21 -10.47
CA SER A 40 -12.34 -5.26 -9.02
C SER A 40 -11.74 -6.51 -8.36
N ILE A 41 -11.86 -7.67 -9.01
CA ILE A 41 -11.28 -8.93 -8.53
C ILE A 41 -9.75 -8.88 -8.62
N GLY A 42 -9.21 -8.40 -9.74
CA GLY A 42 -7.76 -8.28 -9.94
C GLY A 42 -7.10 -7.33 -8.95
N ILE A 43 -7.71 -6.17 -8.69
CA ILE A 43 -7.25 -5.19 -7.70
C ILE A 43 -7.32 -5.78 -6.28
N GLY A 44 -8.40 -6.49 -5.95
CA GLY A 44 -8.54 -7.17 -4.66
C GLY A 44 -7.47 -8.25 -4.44
N LEU A 45 -7.16 -9.05 -5.47
CA LEU A 45 -6.09 -10.04 -5.42
C LEU A 45 -4.71 -9.39 -5.30
N ALA A 46 -4.45 -8.30 -6.02
CA ALA A 46 -3.19 -7.56 -5.90
C ALA A 46 -2.99 -7.01 -4.48
N LEU A 47 -4.03 -6.44 -3.88
CA LEU A 47 -4.02 -5.99 -2.48
C LEU A 47 -3.78 -7.16 -1.52
N PHE A 48 -4.44 -8.30 -1.74
CA PHE A 48 -4.25 -9.51 -0.93
C PHE A 48 -2.80 -10.00 -0.96
N VAL A 49 -2.21 -10.11 -2.16
CA VAL A 49 -0.81 -10.54 -2.33
C VAL A 49 0.15 -9.59 -1.61
N ALA A 50 -0.09 -8.28 -1.69
CA ALA A 50 0.78 -7.29 -1.05
C ALA A 50 0.61 -7.26 0.49
N LEU A 51 -0.58 -7.63 1.01
CA LEU A 51 -0.84 -7.73 2.45
C LEU A 51 -0.16 -8.93 3.11
N ILE A 52 -0.02 -10.07 2.43
CA ILE A 52 0.63 -11.28 3.00
C ILE A 52 1.98 -10.95 3.65
N PRO A 53 2.95 -10.32 2.94
CA PRO A 53 4.18 -9.86 3.57
C PRO A 53 4.02 -8.52 4.30
N GLY A 54 3.19 -7.60 3.79
CA GLY A 54 3.07 -6.23 4.30
C GLY A 54 2.59 -6.15 5.75
N VAL A 55 1.71 -7.06 6.18
CA VAL A 55 1.17 -7.09 7.55
C VAL A 55 2.27 -7.29 8.60
N PHE A 56 3.25 -8.17 8.34
CA PHE A 56 4.31 -8.47 9.31
C PHE A 56 5.39 -7.38 9.39
N VAL A 57 5.59 -6.63 8.30
CA VAL A 57 6.66 -5.63 8.19
C VAL A 57 6.19 -4.25 8.61
N THR A 58 5.09 -3.76 8.04
CA THR A 58 4.63 -2.37 8.24
C THR A 58 3.18 -2.29 8.71
N SER A 59 2.57 -3.42 9.04
CA SER A 59 1.14 -3.55 9.37
C SER A 59 0.21 -3.33 8.17
N GLY A 60 0.76 -3.45 6.95
CA GLY A 60 0.02 -3.46 5.70
C GLY A 60 -0.72 -2.15 5.43
N SER A 61 0.00 -1.01 5.44
CA SER A 61 -0.61 0.30 5.17
C SER A 61 -1.09 0.39 3.73
N LEU A 62 -0.17 0.44 2.77
CA LEU A 62 -0.37 0.61 1.31
C LEU A 62 -1.23 1.82 0.89
N ASN A 63 -1.76 2.55 1.87
CA ASN A 63 -2.76 3.58 1.71
C ASN A 63 -2.66 4.53 2.91
N PRO A 64 -2.29 5.81 2.68
CA PRO A 64 -2.21 6.80 3.74
C PRO A 64 -3.52 6.97 4.51
N ALA A 65 -4.68 6.90 3.84
CA ALA A 65 -6.00 7.07 4.46
C ALA A 65 -6.32 5.95 5.46
N ARG A 66 -5.94 4.70 5.15
CA ARG A 66 -6.07 3.57 6.08
C ARG A 66 -5.25 3.83 7.33
N SER A 67 -3.97 4.15 7.17
CA SER A 67 -3.05 4.35 8.30
C SER A 67 -3.39 5.57 9.13
N PHE A 68 -3.86 6.65 8.50
CA PHE A 68 -4.35 7.83 9.19
C PHE A 68 -5.62 7.53 10.00
N GLY A 69 -6.61 6.86 9.40
CA GLY A 69 -7.86 6.50 10.09
C GLY A 69 -7.62 5.64 11.33
N CYS A 70 -6.74 4.64 11.23
CA CYS A 70 -6.35 3.81 12.38
C CYS A 70 -5.62 4.62 13.47
N ALA A 71 -4.76 5.57 13.09
CA ALA A 71 -4.03 6.40 14.05
C ALA A 71 -4.96 7.38 14.80
N VAL A 72 -5.94 7.96 14.09
CA VAL A 72 -6.99 8.81 14.69
C VAL A 72 -7.86 8.00 15.64
N ALA A 73 -8.39 6.85 15.18
CA ALA A 73 -9.24 5.98 16.01
C ALA A 73 -8.49 5.41 17.22
N GLY A 74 -7.20 5.10 17.07
CA GLY A 74 -6.32 4.64 18.14
C GLY A 74 -5.77 5.76 19.03
N THR A 75 -6.10 7.02 18.76
CA THR A 75 -5.61 8.22 19.48
C THR A 75 -4.09 8.31 19.61
N SER A 76 -3.35 7.68 18.70
CA SER A 76 -1.90 7.53 18.79
C SER A 76 -1.25 7.55 17.42
N PHE A 77 -0.33 8.49 17.23
CA PHE A 77 0.46 8.62 16.02
C PHE A 77 1.89 8.17 16.28
N PRO A 78 2.36 7.10 15.60
CA PRO A 78 3.76 6.70 15.72
C PRO A 78 4.67 7.77 15.12
N ARG A 79 5.86 7.98 15.69
CA ARG A 79 6.85 8.96 15.17
C ARG A 79 7.24 8.70 13.71
N TYR A 80 7.16 7.45 13.26
CA TYR A 80 7.42 7.04 11.87
C TYR A 80 6.19 7.15 10.95
N HIS A 81 5.06 7.72 11.40
CA HIS A 81 3.81 7.73 10.62
C HIS A 81 3.97 8.33 9.22
N TRP A 82 4.91 9.26 9.03
CA TRP A 82 5.24 9.86 7.74
C TRP A 82 5.63 8.84 6.65
N ILE A 83 6.14 7.66 7.01
CA ILE A 83 6.48 6.61 6.02
C ILE A 83 5.24 6.11 5.26
N TYR A 84 4.07 6.15 5.90
CA TYR A 84 2.80 5.76 5.30
C TYR A 84 2.25 6.80 4.33
N TRP A 85 2.90 7.95 4.23
CA TRP A 85 2.62 8.99 3.23
C TRP A 85 3.66 8.92 2.12
N VAL A 86 4.95 8.99 2.50
CA VAL A 86 6.06 9.03 1.56
C VAL A 86 6.18 7.72 0.76
N GLY A 87 6.07 6.56 1.42
CA GLY A 87 6.15 5.27 0.75
C GLY A 87 5.08 5.13 -0.33
N PRO A 88 3.78 5.27 0.00
CA PRO A 88 2.71 5.19 -0.99
C PRO A 88 2.79 6.27 -2.08
N ALA A 89 3.19 7.50 -1.76
CA ALA A 89 3.36 8.56 -2.76
C ALA A 89 4.44 8.20 -3.79
N LEU A 90 5.60 7.71 -3.33
CA LEU A 90 6.66 7.23 -4.21
C LEU A 90 6.21 6.01 -5.02
N GLY A 91 5.45 5.10 -4.42
CA GLY A 91 4.93 3.93 -5.10
C GLY A 91 3.95 4.29 -6.23
N ALA A 92 3.08 5.27 -5.98
CA ALA A 92 2.14 5.77 -7.00
C ALA A 92 2.85 6.52 -8.13
N LEU A 93 3.98 7.19 -7.87
CA LEU A 93 4.80 7.83 -8.91
C LEU A 93 5.61 6.84 -9.73
N LEU A 94 5.95 5.69 -9.15
CA LEU A 94 6.74 4.63 -9.80
C LEU A 94 5.89 3.77 -10.73
N ALA A 95 4.62 3.55 -10.38
CA ALA A 95 3.66 2.74 -11.12
C ALA A 95 3.16 3.42 -12.40
#